data_AF-A0A645JHK4-F1
#
_entry.id   AF-A0A645JHK4-F1
#
_cell.length_a   1.000
_cell.length_b   1.000
_cell.length_c   1.000
_cell.angle_alpha   90.00
_cell.angle_beta   90.00
_cell.angle_gamma   90.00
#
_symmetry.space_group_name_H-M   'P 1'
#
loop_
_entity.id
_entity.type
_entity.pdbx_description
1 polymer ?
#
loop_
_entity_poly.entity_id
_entity_poly.type
_entity_poly.pdbx_seq_one_letter_code
_entity_poly.pdbx_strand_id
1 'polypeptide(L)'
;MGLGEHNSVKDLINLTQNLEGYEFYPGVKNEEDLGRYLIDELGWEQLPESLVDYFDYEAYGSDFATNEGGDFYKSGYVSRNDVTFVEHYSGKDDLPEEHRIFAYPEPEKSIKKTLESYQQTMSKSTHTAHERVRPASAER
;
A
#
# COMPACT_ATOMS: atom_id res chain seq x y z
N MET A 1 -1.74 7.75 20.26
CA MET A 1 -1.34 7.42 18.88
C MET A 1 -2.63 7.20 18.13
N GLY A 2 -3.06 8.18 17.34
CA GLY A 2 -4.31 8.09 16.57
C GLY A 2 -4.14 7.19 15.35
N LEU A 3 -5.24 6.62 14.86
CA LEU A 3 -5.34 5.71 13.70
C LEU A 3 -4.88 6.30 12.34
N GLY A 4 -4.09 7.39 12.35
CA GLY A 4 -3.66 8.14 11.16
C GLY A 4 -2.19 8.56 11.12
N GLU A 5 -1.31 8.02 11.97
CA GLU A 5 0.12 8.38 11.97
C GLU A 5 0.93 7.70 10.84
N HIS A 6 0.35 6.74 10.12
CA HIS A 6 1.01 5.97 9.06
C HIS A 6 1.00 6.72 7.72
N ASN A 7 1.93 7.66 7.55
CA ASN A 7 1.99 8.56 6.40
C ASN A 7 2.98 8.14 5.31
N SER A 8 3.71 7.04 5.49
CA SER A 8 4.63 6.51 4.48
C SER A 8 4.16 5.18 3.89
N VAL A 9 4.65 4.85 2.68
CA VAL A 9 4.40 3.54 2.06
C VAL A 9 4.87 2.40 2.95
N LYS A 10 5.99 2.60 3.68
CA LYS A 10 6.49 1.63 4.65
C LYS A 10 5.47 1.39 5.76
N ASP A 11 4.92 2.46 6.32
CA ASP A 11 3.96 2.35 7.42
C ASP A 11 2.66 1.68 6.96
N LEU A 12 2.18 2.02 5.76
CA LEU A 12 1.00 1.38 5.18
C LEU A 12 1.21 -0.12 4.93
N ILE A 13 2.38 -0.52 4.42
CA ILE A 13 2.71 -1.94 4.25
C ILE A 13 2.67 -2.64 5.61
N ASN A 14 3.34 -2.10 6.62
CA ASN A 14 3.33 -2.69 7.96
C ASN A 14 1.91 -2.72 8.54
N LEU A 15 1.11 -1.67 8.40
CA LEU A 15 -0.28 -1.63 8.85
C LEU A 15 -1.10 -2.76 8.22
N THR A 16 -0.98 -3.00 6.90
CA THR A 16 -1.70 -4.08 6.23
C THR A 16 -1.30 -5.48 6.70
N GLN A 17 -0.09 -5.66 7.23
CA GLN A 17 0.32 -6.90 7.87
C GLN A 17 -0.16 -7.03 9.31
N ASN A 18 -0.48 -5.92 9.98
CA ASN A 18 -0.91 -5.87 11.38
C ASN A 18 -2.42 -5.67 11.53
N LEU A 19 -3.23 -6.01 10.51
CA LEU A 19 -4.68 -5.80 10.57
C LEU A 19 -5.37 -6.66 11.64
N GLU A 20 -4.74 -7.76 12.08
CA GLU A 20 -5.20 -8.54 13.24
C GLU A 20 -5.16 -7.74 14.56
N GLY A 21 -4.45 -6.61 14.59
CA GLY A 21 -4.37 -5.71 15.73
C GLY A 21 -5.57 -4.77 15.90
N TYR A 22 -6.58 -4.92 15.05
CA TYR A 22 -7.74 -4.05 15.00
C TYR A 22 -9.02 -4.88 15.00
N GLU A 23 -10.01 -4.40 15.74
CA GLU A 23 -11.37 -4.92 15.70
C GLU A 23 -12.23 -3.99 14.86
N PHE A 24 -13.12 -4.57 14.05
CA PHE A 24 -13.98 -3.79 13.17
C PHE A 24 -15.45 -4.17 13.35
N TYR A 25 -16.23 -3.17 13.73
CA TYR A 25 -17.65 -3.29 14.03
C TYR A 25 -18.47 -2.65 12.89
N PRO A 26 -18.88 -3.43 11.87
CA PRO A 26 -19.54 -2.90 10.69
C PRO A 26 -20.92 -2.32 11.03
N GLY A 27 -21.25 -1.18 10.44
CA GLY A 27 -22.58 -0.56 10.59
C GLY A 27 -22.78 0.24 11.88
N VAL A 28 -21.87 0.15 12.85
CA VAL A 28 -21.85 0.95 14.08
C VAL A 28 -21.36 2.37 13.76
N LYS A 29 -22.23 3.39 13.90
CA LYS A 29 -21.92 4.76 13.45
C LYS A 29 -21.83 5.78 14.58
N ASN A 30 -22.29 5.42 15.76
CA ASN A 30 -22.30 6.27 16.95
C ASN A 30 -22.26 5.39 18.21
N GLU A 31 -22.16 6.04 19.35
CA GLU A 31 -22.06 5.45 20.67
C GLU A 31 -23.29 4.62 21.04
N GLU A 32 -24.49 5.04 20.66
CA GLU A 32 -25.72 4.25 20.88
C GLU A 32 -25.69 2.94 20.08
N ASP A 33 -25.34 3.00 18.79
CA ASP A 33 -25.18 1.81 17.94
C ASP A 33 -24.14 0.84 18.54
N LEU A 34 -23.05 1.39 19.07
CA LEU A 34 -21.98 0.60 19.68
C LEU A 34 -22.48 -0.07 20.96
N GLY A 35 -23.13 0.69 21.85
CA GLY A 35 -23.70 0.14 23.08
C GLY A 35 -24.70 -0.99 22.81
N ARG A 36 -25.56 -0.84 21.80
CA ARG A 36 -26.48 -1.90 21.36
C ARG A 36 -25.74 -3.12 20.82
N TYR A 37 -24.75 -2.91 19.95
CA TYR A 37 -23.92 -4.00 19.41
C TYR A 37 -23.23 -4.81 20.51
N LEU A 38 -22.64 -4.13 21.49
CA LEU A 38 -21.92 -4.78 22.60
C LEU A 38 -22.84 -5.67 23.44
N ILE A 39 -24.09 -5.25 23.65
CA ILE A 39 -25.10 -6.04 24.39
C ILE A 39 -25.61 -7.22 23.54
N ASP A 40 -25.97 -6.95 22.28
CA ASP A 40 -26.61 -7.93 21.40
C ASP A 40 -25.64 -9.03 20.93
N GLU A 41 -24.43 -8.66 20.51
CA GLU A 41 -23.49 -9.56 19.82
C GLU A 41 -22.40 -10.11 20.74
N LEU A 42 -21.95 -9.34 21.76
CA LEU A 42 -20.86 -9.77 22.64
C LEU A 42 -21.34 -10.38 23.96
N GLY A 43 -22.64 -10.29 24.27
CA GLY A 43 -23.27 -11.07 25.34
C GLY A 43 -22.74 -10.77 26.75
N TRP A 44 -22.30 -9.53 27.00
CA TRP A 44 -21.85 -9.10 28.33
C TRP A 44 -23.08 -8.98 29.24
N GLU A 45 -23.46 -10.11 29.84
CA GLU A 45 -24.58 -10.29 30.78
C GLU A 45 -25.94 -9.84 30.23
N GLN A 46 -26.72 -10.78 29.68
CA GLN A 46 -28.07 -10.54 29.14
C GLN A 46 -28.88 -9.60 30.03
N LEU A 47 -29.05 -8.38 29.53
CA LEU A 47 -29.87 -7.37 30.15
C LEU A 47 -31.29 -7.94 30.30
N PRO A 48 -31.87 -7.97 31.52
CA PRO A 48 -33.22 -8.47 31.70
C PRO A 48 -34.19 -7.75 30.77
N GLU A 49 -35.13 -8.47 30.15
CA GLU A 49 -36.07 -7.91 29.16
C GLU A 49 -36.77 -6.65 29.68
N SER A 50 -37.11 -6.62 30.97
CA SER A 50 -37.73 -5.47 31.65
C SER A 50 -36.87 -4.21 31.70
N LEU A 51 -35.55 -4.31 31.48
CA LEU A 51 -34.59 -3.21 31.54
C LEU A 51 -34.09 -2.77 30.15
N VAL A 52 -34.40 -3.51 29.08
CA VAL A 52 -33.95 -3.23 27.71
C VAL A 52 -34.28 -1.80 27.26
N ASP A 53 -35.49 -1.34 27.54
CA ASP A 53 -35.95 0.00 27.16
C ASP A 53 -35.44 1.12 28.10
N TYR A 54 -34.83 0.76 29.23
CA TYR A 54 -34.35 1.69 30.25
C TYR A 54 -32.83 1.78 30.32
N PHE A 55 -32.12 0.93 29.57
CA PHE A 55 -30.68 0.92 29.55
C PHE A 55 -30.13 2.07 28.68
N ASP A 56 -29.09 2.72 29.18
CA ASP A 56 -28.44 3.82 28.50
C ASP A 56 -27.32 3.27 27.59
N TYR A 57 -27.71 2.89 26.37
CA TYR A 57 -26.78 2.33 25.38
C TYR A 57 -25.74 3.36 24.94
N GLU A 58 -26.11 4.64 24.82
CA GLU A 58 -25.21 5.70 24.40
C GLU A 58 -24.09 5.88 25.44
N ALA A 59 -24.43 5.96 26.73
CA ALA A 59 -23.43 6.06 27.79
C ALA A 59 -22.50 4.84 27.82
N TYR A 60 -23.05 3.63 27.68
CA TYR A 60 -22.25 2.41 27.69
C TYR A 60 -21.28 2.34 26.49
N GLY A 61 -21.76 2.64 25.28
CA GLY A 61 -20.93 2.68 24.09
C GLY A 61 -19.87 3.78 24.15
N SER A 62 -20.19 4.93 24.73
CA SER A 62 -19.23 6.03 24.93
C SER A 62 -18.09 5.65 25.87
N ASP A 63 -18.40 4.99 26.99
CA ASP A 63 -17.40 4.48 27.93
C ASP A 63 -16.50 3.44 27.26
N PHE A 64 -17.08 2.49 26.54
CA PHE A 64 -16.32 1.48 25.79
C PHE A 64 -15.41 2.14 24.76
N ALA A 65 -15.94 3.07 23.95
CA ALA A 65 -15.16 3.70 22.89
C ALA A 65 -13.98 4.50 23.44
N THR A 66 -14.17 5.15 24.58
CA THR A 66 -13.13 5.90 25.31
C THR A 66 -12.06 4.96 25.85
N ASN A 67 -12.44 3.82 26.43
CA ASN A 67 -11.51 2.86 27.02
C ASN A 67 -10.66 2.15 25.96
N GLU A 68 -11.28 1.74 24.86
CA GLU A 68 -10.62 1.03 23.76
C GLU A 68 -9.86 1.97 22.81
N GLY A 69 -10.08 3.29 22.93
CA GLY A 69 -9.41 4.29 22.10
C GLY A 69 -9.71 4.15 20.61
N GLY A 70 -10.90 3.67 20.26
CA GLY A 70 -11.34 3.52 18.87
C GLY A 70 -12.09 4.73 18.32
N ASP A 71 -12.36 4.70 17.01
CA ASP A 71 -12.94 5.81 16.26
C ASP A 71 -14.13 5.35 15.38
N PHE A 72 -15.12 6.23 15.21
CA PHE A 72 -16.26 6.01 14.34
C PHE A 72 -15.99 6.47 12.91
N TYR A 73 -16.34 5.60 11.95
CA TYR A 73 -16.28 5.89 10.52
C TYR A 73 -17.63 5.62 9.86
N LYS A 74 -17.81 6.13 8.64
CA LYS A 74 -19.06 5.92 7.87
C LYS A 74 -19.42 4.44 7.70
N SER A 75 -18.42 3.56 7.63
CA SER A 75 -18.57 2.12 7.45
C SER A 75 -18.77 1.34 8.75
N GLY A 76 -18.40 1.89 9.90
CA GLY A 76 -18.36 1.17 11.16
C GLY A 76 -17.42 1.81 12.18
N TYR A 77 -17.32 1.18 13.34
CA TYR A 77 -16.41 1.56 14.41
C TYR A 77 -15.15 0.68 14.37
N VAL A 78 -13.97 1.26 14.60
CA VAL A 78 -12.69 0.54 14.64
C VAL A 78 -12.02 0.80 15.97
N SER A 79 -11.61 -0.25 16.67
CA SER A 79 -10.75 -0.13 17.85
C SER A 79 -9.48 -0.95 17.69
N ARG A 80 -8.48 -0.65 18.53
CA ARG A 80 -7.24 -1.42 18.60
C ARG A 80 -7.38 -2.48 19.69
N ASN A 81 -6.94 -3.70 19.42
CA ASN A 81 -6.89 -4.74 20.44
C ASN A 81 -5.48 -4.84 21.07
N ASP A 82 -5.31 -5.80 21.98
CA ASP A 82 -4.04 -6.01 22.71
C ASP A 82 -2.92 -6.65 21.87
N VAL A 83 -3.12 -6.87 20.57
CA VAL A 83 -2.06 -7.43 19.72
C VAL A 83 -0.98 -6.37 19.50
N THR A 84 0.26 -6.79 19.77
CA THR A 84 1.42 -5.94 19.63
C THR A 84 1.72 -5.73 18.14
N PHE A 85 1.95 -4.48 17.74
CA PHE A 85 2.33 -4.15 16.37
C PHE A 85 3.76 -4.64 16.08
N VAL A 86 3.92 -5.37 14.98
CA VAL A 86 5.20 -5.93 14.52
C VAL A 86 5.61 -5.26 13.21
N GLU A 87 6.85 -4.77 13.15
CA GLU A 87 7.41 -4.28 11.88
C GLU A 87 7.84 -5.47 11.00
N HIS A 88 7.13 -5.68 9.90
CA HIS A 88 7.39 -6.72 8.90
C HIS A 88 8.21 -6.22 7.70
N TYR A 89 8.16 -4.92 7.42
CA TYR A 89 8.83 -4.33 6.27
C TYR A 89 9.65 -3.12 6.70
N SER A 90 10.97 -3.23 6.59
CA SER A 90 11.92 -2.21 7.01
C SER A 90 12.33 -1.24 5.89
N GLY A 91 12.11 -1.60 4.62
CA GLY A 91 12.45 -0.78 3.44
C GLY A 91 12.91 -1.62 2.24
N LYS A 92 13.47 -0.96 1.22
CA LYS A 92 13.88 -1.64 -0.02
C LYS A 92 14.94 -2.73 0.20
N ASP A 93 15.79 -2.57 1.21
CA ASP A 93 16.86 -3.51 1.53
C ASP A 93 16.33 -4.85 2.07
N ASP A 94 15.08 -4.87 2.53
CA ASP A 94 14.35 -6.04 3.03
C ASP A 94 13.82 -6.94 1.88
N LEU A 95 13.74 -6.40 0.66
CA LEU A 95 13.20 -7.14 -0.48
C LEU A 95 14.18 -8.23 -0.94
N PRO A 96 13.73 -9.48 -1.15
CA PRO A 96 14.54 -10.53 -1.79
C PRO A 96 15.11 -10.06 -3.13
N GLU A 97 16.31 -10.53 -3.47
CA GLU A 97 17.03 -10.09 -4.66
C GLU A 97 16.24 -10.35 -5.95
N GLU A 98 15.52 -11.48 -6.01
CA GLU A 98 14.65 -11.85 -7.12
C GLU A 98 13.49 -10.86 -7.36
N HIS A 99 13.10 -10.09 -6.35
CA HIS A 99 12.03 -9.08 -6.43
C HIS A 99 12.56 -7.67 -6.73
N ARG A 100 13.89 -7.49 -6.80
CA ARG A 100 14.55 -6.22 -7.17
C ARG A 100 14.63 -6.08 -8.69
N ILE A 101 13.48 -5.98 -9.34
CA ILE A 101 13.34 -5.88 -10.81
C ILE A 101 13.93 -4.61 -11.46
N PHE A 102 14.36 -3.64 -10.64
CA PHE A 102 15.16 -2.47 -11.08
C PHE A 102 16.60 -2.54 -10.60
N ALA A 103 17.15 -3.73 -10.37
CA ALA A 103 18.60 -3.87 -10.38
C ALA A 103 19.08 -3.31 -11.72
N TYR A 104 19.70 -2.12 -11.70
CA TYR A 104 20.40 -1.61 -12.87
C TYR A 104 21.29 -2.75 -13.34
N PRO A 105 21.25 -3.13 -14.64
CA PRO A 105 22.15 -4.15 -15.14
C PRO A 105 23.55 -3.78 -14.66
N GLU A 106 24.31 -4.75 -14.13
CA GLU A 106 25.71 -4.52 -13.77
C GLU A 106 26.31 -3.70 -14.90
N PRO A 107 26.92 -2.52 -14.61
CA PRO A 107 27.24 -1.54 -15.63
C PRO A 107 28.02 -2.25 -16.72
N GLU A 108 27.32 -2.58 -17.82
CA GLU A 108 27.87 -3.50 -18.77
C GLU A 108 29.13 -2.82 -19.29
N LYS A 109 30.26 -3.51 -19.12
CA LYS A 109 31.56 -3.14 -19.66
C LYS A 109 31.49 -3.10 -21.19
N SER A 110 30.71 -2.21 -21.80
CA SER A 110 30.62 -2.11 -23.25
C SER A 110 29.83 -0.94 -23.81
N ILE A 111 29.11 -0.10 -23.04
CA ILE A 111 28.38 1.01 -23.69
C ILE A 111 29.37 1.96 -24.38
N LYS A 112 30.44 2.35 -23.68
CA LYS A 112 31.53 3.16 -24.26
C LYS A 112 32.20 2.47 -25.45
N LYS A 113 32.54 1.19 -25.30
CA LYS A 113 33.24 0.40 -26.33
C LYS A 113 32.39 0.20 -27.59
N THR A 114 31.07 0.08 -27.41
CA THR A 114 30.09 -0.02 -28.49
C THR A 114 29.92 1.33 -29.19
N LEU A 115 29.87 2.45 -28.47
CA LEU A 115 29.86 3.78 -29.08
C LEU A 115 31.16 4.07 -29.86
N GLU A 116 32.31 3.70 -29.32
CA GLU A 116 33.62 3.86 -29.97
C GLU A 116 33.71 3.04 -31.27
N SER A 117 33.20 1.81 -31.29
CA SER A 117 33.18 0.99 -32.50
C SER A 117 32.27 1.58 -33.59
N TYR A 118 31.08 2.07 -33.22
CA TYR A 118 30.21 2.79 -34.14
C TYR A 118 30.87 4.05 -34.71
N GLN A 119 31.54 4.86 -33.87
CA GLN A 119 32.27 6.04 -34.32
C GLN A 119 33.42 5.70 -35.29
N GLN A 120 34.17 4.62 -35.02
CA GLN A 120 35.23 4.15 -35.92
C GLN A 120 34.70 3.65 -37.26
N THR A 121 33.57 2.94 -37.28
CA THR A 121 32.96 2.47 -38.54
C THR A 121 32.45 3.62 -39.40
N MET A 122 31.77 4.60 -38.80
CA MET A 122 31.30 5.82 -39.46
C MET A 122 32.44 6.69 -40.00
N SER A 123 33.56 6.76 -39.27
CA SER A 123 34.74 7.52 -39.68
C SER A 123 35.55 6.84 -40.80
N LYS A 124 35.48 5.50 -40.91
CA LYS A 124 36.13 4.74 -42.00
C LYS A 124 35.31 4.74 -43.30
N SER A 125 33.98 4.84 -43.22
CA SER A 125 33.10 4.82 -44.41
C SER A 125 33.12 6.11 -45.23
N THR A 126 33.64 7.23 -44.70
CA THR A 126 33.68 8.52 -45.42
C THR A 126 34.80 8.63 -46.47
N HIS A 127 35.64 7.59 -46.65
CA HIS A 127 36.75 7.59 -47.62
C HIS A 127 36.53 6.78 -48.91
N THR A 128 35.33 6.28 -49.20
CA THR A 128 35.02 5.73 -50.54
C THR A 128 33.80 6.41 -51.15
N ALA A 129 34.02 7.60 -51.69
CA ALA A 129 33.13 8.19 -52.68
C ALA A 129 33.34 7.46 -54.02
N HIS A 130 32.32 6.78 -54.54
CA HIS A 130 32.22 6.50 -55.97
C HIS A 130 30.80 6.75 -56.48
N GLU A 131 30.65 7.96 -57.03
CA GLU A 131 30.11 8.28 -58.36
C GLU A 131 28.75 7.69 -58.78
N ARG A 132 27.73 8.56 -58.83
CA ARG A 132 26.43 8.31 -59.48
C ARG A 132 26.61 8.25 -61.00
N VAL A 133 26.53 7.07 -61.59
CA VAL A 133 26.36 6.91 -63.04
C VAL A 133 24.90 7.18 -63.41
N ARG A 134 24.68 8.15 -64.31
CA ARG A 134 23.38 8.47 -64.92
C ARG A 134 23.07 7.47 -66.05
N PRO A 135 21.88 6.86 -66.16
CA PRO A 135 21.52 6.10 -67.35
C PRO A 135 20.95 7.01 -68.44
N ALA A 136 21.42 6.79 -69.66
CA ALA A 136 21.04 7.49 -70.89
C ALA A 136 19.73 6.96 -71.49
N SER A 137 19.03 7.84 -72.20
CA SER A 137 17.77 7.61 -72.94
C SER A 137 17.71 6.31 -73.74
N ALA A 138 16.52 5.70 -73.78
CA ALA A 138 16.11 4.78 -74.83
C ALA A 138 14.85 5.32 -75.52
N GLU A 139 14.98 5.67 -76.79
CA GLU A 139 13.92 5.94 -77.76
C GLU A 139 13.00 4.72 -77.93
N ARG A 140 11.68 4.95 -77.90
CA ARG A 140 10.74 4.45 -78.92
C ARG A 140 9.39 5.15 -78.83
#